data_AF-W9ZPT0-F1
#
_entry.id   AF-W9ZPT0-F1
#
_cell.length_a   1.000
_cell.length_b   1.000
_cell.length_c   1.000
_cell.angle_alpha   90.00
_cell.angle_beta   90.00
_cell.angle_gamma   90.00
#
_symmetry.space_group_name_H-M   'P 1'
#
loop_
_entity.id
_entity.type
_entity.pdbx_description
1 polymer ?
#
loop_
_entity_poly.entity_id
_entity_poly.type
_entity_poly.pdbx_seq_one_letter_code
_entity_poly.pdbx_strand_id
1 'polypeptide(L)'
;MASPSRISIVGNSDAEAQFVPSGTETTYAANQMASTTPVDYPVIMANEQDVSISSLAYFSNSKLIALSKRIGTTQVADLLAKIEAAVKSTTRSPGGVSPYPNNLEKEARSVTLSQQCRLDYIQSYFDQVHPLYPFLDRASFENRARSSRVGDIGSVDPAWCALYHAVLGLGSLYHECGSFNAFSGTAWDIFRVSLAFFPRIVFGQINLVTVQAMAAMAIFSVTYEALPIEGVLISEAARIVSHFQITKAEACKTNQEFQRTFWVIYSLESEYCLNTGRSSIIPSHDISCPIPQTNLPFLSGFNWLQCKAKHAQMASDIYQRLFSVKARSSSQALRQREASRCLEELEAWRLSVPESFRYAIL
;
A
#
# COMPACT_ATOMS: atom_id res chain seq x y z
N MET A 1 17.75 -40.23 -36.21
CA MET A 1 18.99 -40.82 -35.66
C MET A 1 20.03 -39.72 -35.54
N ALA A 2 20.64 -39.63 -34.36
CA ALA A 2 21.99 -39.12 -34.06
C ALA A 2 22.34 -37.64 -34.28
N SER A 3 22.68 -36.98 -33.17
CA SER A 3 23.65 -35.88 -33.06
C SER A 3 25.00 -36.24 -33.72
N PRO A 4 25.88 -35.25 -33.93
CA PRO A 4 27.00 -35.01 -32.97
C PRO A 4 27.27 -33.49 -32.83
N SER A 5 28.28 -32.96 -32.14
CA SER A 5 29.07 -33.23 -30.94
C SER A 5 30.15 -32.13 -30.88
N ARG A 6 30.64 -31.85 -29.67
CA ARG A 6 31.60 -30.80 -29.30
C ARG A 6 32.92 -30.77 -30.12
N ILE A 7 33.52 -29.58 -30.20
CA ILE A 7 34.98 -29.42 -30.23
C ILE A 7 35.37 -28.42 -29.13
N SER A 8 36.27 -28.85 -28.24
CA SER A 8 37.00 -28.04 -27.28
C SER A 8 38.45 -27.90 -27.76
N ILE A 9 39.03 -26.70 -27.67
CA ILE A 9 40.48 -26.50 -27.77
C ILE A 9 40.91 -25.64 -26.58
N VAL A 10 41.88 -26.16 -25.82
CA VAL A 10 42.61 -25.50 -24.73
C VAL A 10 43.94 -24.99 -25.30
N GLY A 11 44.40 -23.81 -24.87
CA GLY A 11 45.76 -23.31 -25.12
C GLY A 11 46.01 -21.97 -24.43
N ASN A 12 47.16 -21.85 -23.76
CA ASN A 12 47.50 -20.99 -22.61
C ASN A 12 48.05 -19.57 -22.92
N SER A 13 48.05 -18.77 -21.84
CA SER A 13 49.03 -17.78 -21.33
C SER A 13 49.23 -16.38 -21.97
N ASP A 14 49.05 -15.38 -21.08
CA ASP A 14 49.80 -14.14 -20.84
C ASP A 14 49.99 -13.08 -21.93
N ALA A 15 49.31 -11.93 -21.76
CA ALA A 15 49.86 -10.60 -22.01
C ALA A 15 49.00 -9.51 -21.36
N GLU A 16 49.57 -8.80 -20.38
CA GLU A 16 49.10 -7.50 -19.89
C GLU A 16 49.13 -6.46 -21.04
N ALA A 17 48.10 -5.63 -21.15
CA ALA A 17 48.18 -4.38 -21.90
C ALA A 17 47.40 -3.27 -21.19
N GLN A 18 48.16 -2.34 -20.64
CA GLN A 18 47.75 -1.07 -20.06
C GLN A 18 47.07 -0.19 -21.10
N PHE A 19 46.03 0.54 -20.70
CA PHE A 19 45.47 1.62 -21.52
C PHE A 19 45.56 2.95 -20.75
N VAL A 20 46.45 3.83 -21.21
CA VAL A 20 46.60 5.23 -20.78
C VAL A 20 45.91 6.11 -21.83
N PRO A 21 44.97 7.00 -21.47
CA PRO A 21 44.48 8.03 -22.39
C PRO A 21 45.37 9.28 -22.32
N SER A 22 45.88 9.69 -23.47
CA SER A 22 46.59 10.93 -23.72
C SER A 22 45.66 12.15 -23.61
N GLY A 23 46.13 13.17 -22.89
CA GLY A 23 45.44 14.44 -22.71
C GLY A 23 45.68 15.43 -23.85
N THR A 24 44.73 16.34 -24.02
CA THR A 24 45.00 17.72 -24.40
C THR A 24 43.99 18.59 -23.66
N GLU A 25 44.53 19.39 -22.75
CA GLU A 25 43.84 20.33 -21.89
C GLU A 25 43.42 21.57 -22.69
N THR A 26 42.17 21.99 -22.53
CA THR A 26 41.80 23.41 -22.61
C THR A 26 41.03 23.75 -21.35
N THR A 27 41.70 24.53 -20.51
CA THR A 27 41.27 25.10 -19.24
C THR A 27 40.11 26.09 -19.44
N TYR A 28 38.98 25.80 -18.80
CA TYR A 28 38.04 26.84 -18.37
C TYR A 28 37.78 26.69 -16.87
N ALA A 29 37.95 27.81 -16.18
CA ALA A 29 38.00 27.95 -14.73
C ALA A 29 36.73 27.40 -14.04
N ALA A 30 36.96 26.55 -13.05
CA ALA A 30 35.94 26.09 -12.11
C ALA A 30 35.50 27.26 -11.22
N ASN A 31 34.37 27.87 -11.54
CA ASN A 31 33.59 28.59 -10.55
C ASN A 31 32.91 27.56 -9.64
N GLN A 32 33.26 27.61 -8.36
CA GLN A 32 32.60 26.90 -7.27
C GLN A 32 31.10 27.18 -7.29
N MET A 33 30.30 26.21 -7.74
CA MET A 33 28.87 26.15 -7.43
C MET A 33 28.71 25.34 -6.16
N ALA A 34 28.22 26.02 -5.12
CA ALA A 34 27.83 25.44 -3.85
C ALA A 34 26.89 24.24 -4.04
N SER A 35 27.08 23.22 -3.20
CA SER A 35 26.20 22.05 -3.15
C SER A 35 24.76 22.48 -2.94
N THR A 36 23.88 22.18 -3.89
CA THR A 36 22.45 22.40 -3.74
C THR A 36 21.91 21.41 -2.70
N THR A 37 21.46 21.96 -1.58
CA THR A 37 20.64 21.29 -0.57
C THR A 37 19.37 20.68 -1.20
N PRO A 38 18.76 19.66 -0.57
CA PRO A 38 17.53 19.08 -1.08
C PRO A 38 16.46 20.17 -1.14
N VAL A 39 15.95 20.41 -2.35
CA VAL A 39 14.91 21.42 -2.61
C VAL A 39 13.69 21.07 -1.75
N ASP A 40 13.37 21.95 -0.79
CA ASP A 40 12.19 21.88 0.09
C ASP A 40 10.92 22.07 -0.78
N TYR A 41 10.44 21.00 -1.41
CA TYR A 41 9.13 21.02 -2.05
C TYR A 41 8.04 21.05 -0.96
N PRO A 42 7.08 21.99 -1.02
CA PRO A 42 6.01 22.06 -0.04
C PRO A 42 5.10 20.84 -0.15
N VAL A 43 4.85 20.18 0.97
CA VAL A 43 4.09 18.90 1.02
C VAL A 43 2.58 19.13 0.81
N ILE A 44 2.10 20.33 1.16
CA ILE A 44 0.68 20.70 1.28
C ILE A 44 0.28 21.77 0.24
N MET A 45 1.23 22.28 -0.56
CA MET A 45 0.93 23.36 -1.50
C MET A 45 0.87 22.82 -2.92
N ALA A 46 -0.25 23.07 -3.60
CA ALA A 46 -0.43 22.68 -4.99
C ALA A 46 0.30 23.64 -5.94
N ASN A 47 0.98 23.11 -6.94
CA ASN A 47 1.49 23.90 -8.07
C ASN A 47 0.31 24.48 -8.86
N GLU A 48 0.38 25.75 -9.29
CA GLU A 48 -0.76 26.44 -9.91
C GLU A 48 -1.14 25.91 -11.30
N GLN A 49 -0.19 25.25 -11.96
CA GLN A 49 -0.34 24.74 -13.32
C GLN A 49 -0.70 23.24 -13.34
N ASP A 50 -0.61 22.55 -12.20
CA ASP A 50 -0.86 21.11 -12.05
C ASP A 50 -1.96 20.84 -11.03
N VAL A 51 -2.84 19.88 -11.31
CA VAL A 51 -3.64 19.26 -10.24
C VAL A 51 -2.63 18.50 -9.39
N SER A 52 -2.38 18.99 -8.17
CA SER A 52 -1.42 18.35 -7.30
C SER A 52 -1.87 16.93 -6.99
N ILE A 53 -0.90 16.03 -7.06
CA ILE A 53 -1.04 14.59 -6.86
C ILE A 53 -1.09 14.23 -5.37
N SER A 54 -0.58 15.12 -4.50
CA SER A 54 -0.62 14.90 -3.06
C SER A 54 -2.04 15.16 -2.54
N SER A 55 -2.64 14.17 -1.87
CA SER A 55 -3.91 14.31 -1.15
C SER A 55 -3.87 15.40 -0.06
N LEU A 56 -2.70 15.94 0.27
CA LEU A 56 -2.51 17.07 1.18
C LEU A 56 -2.44 18.42 0.46
N ALA A 57 -2.27 18.44 -0.86
CA ALA A 57 -2.06 19.65 -1.63
C ALA A 57 -3.37 20.26 -2.16
N TYR A 58 -4.16 20.84 -1.25
CA TYR A 58 -5.47 21.39 -1.58
C TYR A 58 -5.45 22.81 -2.14
N PHE A 59 -4.50 23.65 -1.70
CA PHE A 59 -4.46 25.05 -2.08
C PHE A 59 -3.13 25.41 -2.75
N SER A 60 -3.22 26.17 -3.85
CA SER A 60 -2.05 26.87 -4.37
C SER A 60 -1.81 28.17 -3.59
N ASN A 61 -0.58 28.70 -3.67
CA ASN A 61 -0.23 29.97 -3.03
C ASN A 61 -1.18 31.10 -3.45
N SER A 62 -1.47 31.25 -4.75
CA SER A 62 -2.42 32.28 -5.21
C SER A 62 -3.84 32.08 -4.68
N LYS A 63 -4.31 30.82 -4.53
CA LYS A 63 -5.64 30.55 -3.97
C LYS A 63 -5.69 30.88 -2.48
N LEU A 64 -4.63 30.60 -1.72
CA LEU A 64 -4.53 31.00 -0.32
C LEU A 64 -4.46 32.51 -0.14
N ILE A 65 -3.69 33.19 -0.99
CA ILE A 65 -3.61 34.65 -0.99
C ILE A 65 -4.97 35.27 -1.35
N ALA A 66 -5.67 34.73 -2.36
CA ALA A 66 -7.00 35.18 -2.74
C ALA A 66 -8.05 34.92 -1.64
N LEU A 67 -7.96 33.77 -0.97
CA LEU A 67 -8.81 33.41 0.17
C LEU A 67 -8.57 34.34 1.36
N SER A 68 -7.30 34.53 1.75
CA SER A 68 -6.88 35.45 2.82
C SER A 68 -7.35 36.88 2.54
N LYS A 69 -7.24 37.35 1.28
CA LYS A 69 -7.74 38.66 0.86
C LYS A 69 -9.27 38.77 0.92
N ARG A 70 -10.02 37.70 0.63
CA ARG A 70 -11.48 37.68 0.69
C ARG A 70 -12.02 37.61 2.13
N ILE A 71 -11.37 36.86 3.00
CA ILE A 71 -11.78 36.65 4.38
C ILE A 71 -11.23 37.76 5.30
N GLY A 72 -10.16 38.45 4.87
CA GLY A 72 -9.50 39.51 5.65
C GLY A 72 -8.59 38.96 6.76
N THR A 73 -8.21 37.68 6.70
CA THR A 73 -7.44 37.01 7.76
C THR A 73 -6.41 36.04 7.17
N THR A 74 -5.20 36.00 7.75
CA THR A 74 -4.12 35.05 7.38
C THR A 74 -4.22 33.70 8.08
N GLN A 75 -5.19 33.52 8.99
CA GLN A 75 -5.30 32.34 9.86
C GLN A 75 -5.28 31.00 9.11
N VAL A 76 -5.89 30.94 7.92
CA VAL A 76 -5.89 29.72 7.09
C VAL A 76 -4.49 29.40 6.55
N ALA A 77 -3.74 30.41 6.12
CA ALA A 77 -2.35 30.24 5.68
C ALA A 77 -1.44 29.85 6.85
N ASP A 78 -1.62 30.48 8.01
CA ASP A 78 -0.87 30.17 9.23
C ASP A 78 -1.16 28.74 9.73
N LEU A 79 -2.41 28.28 9.62
CA LEU A 79 -2.81 26.93 9.96
C LEU A 79 -2.17 25.90 9.03
N LEU A 80 -2.19 26.12 7.72
CA LEU A 80 -1.56 25.23 6.75
C LEU A 80 -0.03 25.16 6.95
N ALA A 81 0.62 26.29 7.26
CA ALA A 81 2.04 26.31 7.60
C ALA A 81 2.35 25.51 8.87
N LYS A 82 1.48 25.58 9.89
CA LYS A 82 1.60 24.76 11.11
C LYS A 82 1.42 23.26 10.83
N ILE A 83 0.43 22.90 10.00
CA ILE A 83 0.23 21.50 9.58
C ILE A 83 1.44 21.02 8.79
N GLU A 84 1.97 21.82 7.87
CA GLU A 84 3.16 21.48 7.10
C GLU A 84 4.39 21.29 7.99
N ALA A 85 4.58 22.15 8.99
CA ALA A 85 5.64 22.00 9.98
C ALA A 85 5.48 20.72 10.83
N ALA A 86 4.25 20.39 11.24
CA ALA A 86 3.96 19.16 11.97
C ALA A 86 4.25 17.92 11.12
N VAL A 87 3.79 17.88 9.87
CA VAL A 87 4.07 16.78 8.91
C VAL A 87 5.57 16.64 8.65
N LYS A 88 6.29 17.76 8.46
CA LYS A 88 7.76 17.76 8.32
C LYS A 88 8.46 17.27 9.59
N SER A 89 7.92 17.53 10.77
CA SER A 89 8.48 17.03 12.04
C SER A 89 8.25 15.53 12.24
N THR A 90 7.11 14.98 11.80
CA THR A 90 6.83 13.54 11.86
C THR A 90 7.67 12.75 10.86
N THR A 91 7.92 13.31 9.67
CA THR A 91 8.75 12.69 8.62
C THR A 91 10.25 12.79 8.89
N ARG A 92 10.69 13.85 9.58
CA ARG A 92 12.06 13.96 10.12
C ARG A 92 12.15 13.25 11.48
N SER A 93 12.20 11.92 11.47
CA SER A 93 12.77 11.20 12.62
C SER A 93 14.16 11.77 12.90
N PRO A 94 14.54 12.01 14.18
CA PRO A 94 15.89 12.45 14.51
C PRO A 94 16.88 11.43 13.93
N GLY A 95 17.79 11.89 13.08
CA GLY A 95 18.80 11.04 12.48
C GLY A 95 19.56 10.29 13.57
N GLY A 96 19.47 8.95 13.57
CA GLY A 96 20.27 8.10 14.45
C GLY A 96 19.63 6.76 14.83
N VAL A 97 18.30 6.64 14.84
CA VAL A 97 17.63 5.38 15.18
C VAL A 97 16.84 4.90 13.97
N SER A 98 17.32 3.85 13.31
CA SER A 98 16.49 3.10 12.38
C SER A 98 15.23 2.66 13.16
N PRO A 99 14.00 3.01 12.72
CA PRO A 99 12.78 2.52 13.37
C PRO A 99 12.67 0.98 13.28
N TYR A 100 13.58 0.35 12.53
CA TYR A 100 13.74 -1.08 12.42
C TYR A 100 14.91 -1.55 13.28
N PRO A 101 14.68 -2.42 14.27
CA PRO A 101 15.76 -3.03 15.03
C PRO A 101 16.59 -3.93 14.11
N ASN A 102 17.91 -3.95 14.34
CA ASN A 102 18.89 -4.72 13.57
C ASN A 102 18.64 -6.25 13.57
N ASN A 103 17.67 -6.76 14.36
CA ASN A 103 17.30 -8.17 14.45
C ASN A 103 15.78 -8.38 14.64
N LEU A 104 14.98 -8.08 13.61
CA LEU A 104 13.53 -8.40 13.56
C LEU A 104 13.22 -9.84 14.02
N GLU A 105 14.02 -10.82 13.58
CA GLU A 105 13.80 -12.24 13.92
C GLU A 105 14.05 -12.59 15.39
N LYS A 106 14.88 -11.84 16.13
CA LYS A 106 15.22 -12.15 17.54
C LYS A 106 14.21 -11.52 18.50
N GLU A 107 13.72 -10.32 18.18
CA GLU A 107 12.72 -9.61 18.99
C GLU A 107 11.28 -10.07 18.72
N ALA A 108 10.99 -10.53 17.51
CA ALA A 108 9.71 -11.19 17.18
C ALA A 108 9.42 -12.42 18.07
N ARG A 109 10.45 -13.06 18.63
CA ARG A 109 10.31 -14.24 19.50
C ARG A 109 9.86 -13.91 20.93
N SER A 110 9.77 -12.63 21.29
CA SER A 110 9.48 -12.20 22.67
C SER A 110 7.99 -12.01 22.95
N VAL A 111 7.12 -12.01 21.94
CA VAL A 111 5.68 -11.75 22.12
C VAL A 111 4.99 -13.03 22.62
N THR A 112 4.79 -13.11 23.94
CA THR A 112 4.07 -14.22 24.57
C THR A 112 2.64 -13.79 24.86
N LEU A 113 1.67 -14.30 24.08
CA LEU A 113 0.25 -14.06 24.29
C LEU A 113 -0.42 -15.28 24.94
N SER A 114 -1.29 -15.02 25.91
CA SER A 114 -2.15 -16.07 26.46
C SER A 114 -3.05 -16.68 25.37
N GLN A 115 -3.55 -17.89 25.59
CA GLN A 115 -4.50 -18.49 24.64
C GLN A 115 -5.80 -17.66 24.54
N GLN A 116 -6.28 -17.12 25.66
CA GLN A 116 -7.49 -16.31 25.69
C GLN A 116 -7.34 -15.04 24.86
N CYS A 117 -6.26 -14.26 25.08
CA CYS A 117 -6.01 -13.05 24.30
C CYS A 117 -5.96 -13.31 22.80
N ARG A 118 -5.40 -14.46 22.38
CA ARG A 118 -5.36 -14.82 20.95
C ARG A 118 -6.75 -15.08 20.38
N LEU A 119 -7.63 -15.75 21.14
CA LEU A 119 -9.02 -15.96 20.75
C LEU A 119 -9.77 -14.63 20.67
N ASP A 120 -9.60 -13.77 21.68
CA ASP A 120 -10.25 -12.47 21.77
C ASP A 120 -9.84 -11.55 20.60
N TYR A 121 -8.55 -11.50 20.26
CA TYR A 121 -8.08 -10.72 19.11
C TYR A 121 -8.57 -11.27 17.77
N ILE A 122 -8.59 -12.60 17.59
CA ILE A 122 -9.17 -13.19 16.38
C ILE A 122 -10.65 -12.81 16.25
N GLN A 123 -11.40 -12.89 17.35
CA GLN A 123 -12.80 -12.47 17.38
C GLN A 123 -12.94 -10.98 17.04
N SER A 124 -12.21 -10.09 17.71
CA SER A 124 -12.22 -8.65 17.43
C SER A 124 -11.87 -8.33 15.96
N TYR A 125 -10.91 -9.04 15.35
CA TYR A 125 -10.60 -8.88 13.93
C TYR A 125 -11.82 -9.22 13.05
N PHE A 126 -12.46 -10.37 13.27
CA PHE A 126 -13.60 -10.79 12.46
C PHE A 126 -14.85 -9.95 12.67
N ASP A 127 -14.99 -9.34 13.84
CA ASP A 127 -16.15 -8.52 14.18
C ASP A 127 -15.98 -7.05 13.74
N GLN A 128 -14.75 -6.53 13.68
CA GLN A 128 -14.48 -5.10 13.42
C GLN A 128 -13.75 -4.81 12.11
N VAL A 129 -12.77 -5.63 11.71
CA VAL A 129 -11.90 -5.37 10.55
C VAL A 129 -12.37 -6.13 9.30
N HIS A 130 -12.65 -7.42 9.46
CA HIS A 130 -13.12 -8.29 8.36
C HIS A 130 -14.36 -7.76 7.63
N PRO A 131 -15.33 -7.09 8.30
CA PRO A 131 -16.42 -6.41 7.62
C PRO A 131 -16.02 -5.45 6.51
N LEU A 132 -14.95 -4.69 6.74
CA LEU A 132 -14.44 -3.69 5.81
C LEU A 132 -13.53 -4.33 4.75
N TYR A 133 -12.85 -5.41 5.12
CA TYR A 133 -11.89 -6.13 4.30
C TYR A 133 -12.14 -7.65 4.34
N PRO A 134 -13.18 -8.16 3.66
CA PRO A 134 -13.63 -9.54 3.83
C PRO A 134 -12.80 -10.55 3.01
N PHE A 135 -11.46 -10.56 3.15
CA PHE A 135 -10.56 -11.39 2.34
C PHE A 135 -10.38 -12.84 2.85
N LEU A 136 -10.76 -13.11 4.11
CA LEU A 136 -10.63 -14.44 4.74
C LEU A 136 -11.99 -15.15 4.84
N ASP A 137 -11.97 -16.47 4.91
CA ASP A 137 -13.07 -17.25 5.47
C ASP A 137 -12.88 -17.44 6.98
N ARG A 138 -13.88 -17.03 7.78
CA ARG A 138 -13.80 -17.03 9.25
C ARG A 138 -13.63 -18.45 9.79
N ALA A 139 -14.46 -19.38 9.34
CA ALA A 139 -14.44 -20.75 9.84
C ALA A 139 -13.10 -21.44 9.52
N SER A 140 -12.61 -21.27 8.28
CA SER A 140 -11.36 -21.86 7.83
C SER A 140 -10.16 -21.30 8.59
N PHE A 141 -10.12 -19.98 8.79
CA PHE A 141 -9.07 -19.34 9.58
C PHE A 141 -9.08 -19.79 11.04
N GLU A 142 -10.24 -19.74 11.71
CA GLU A 142 -10.37 -20.12 13.12
C GLU A 142 -10.06 -21.62 13.34
N ASN A 143 -10.48 -22.49 12.42
CA ASN A 143 -10.14 -23.92 12.46
C ASN A 143 -8.62 -24.12 12.38
N ARG A 144 -7.97 -23.44 11.43
CA ARG A 144 -6.51 -23.53 11.25
C ARG A 144 -5.76 -22.96 12.45
N ALA A 145 -6.22 -21.83 12.99
CA ALA A 145 -5.70 -21.21 14.21
C ALA A 145 -5.78 -22.13 15.44
N ARG A 146 -6.88 -22.87 15.60
CA ARG A 146 -7.04 -23.86 16.68
C ARG A 146 -6.12 -25.08 16.51
N SER A 147 -5.91 -25.53 15.27
CA SER A 147 -5.07 -26.71 14.99
C SER A 147 -3.57 -26.43 15.06
N SER A 148 -3.15 -25.17 14.87
CA SER A 148 -1.74 -24.79 14.85
C SER A 148 -1.22 -24.61 16.27
N ARG A 149 -0.26 -25.43 16.71
CA ARG A 149 0.45 -25.21 17.97
C ARG A 149 1.41 -24.04 17.81
N VAL A 150 1.53 -23.19 18.83
CA VAL A 150 2.37 -21.95 18.80
C VAL A 150 3.82 -22.23 18.37
N GLY A 151 4.38 -23.37 18.77
CA GLY A 151 5.74 -23.78 18.39
C GLY A 151 5.89 -24.27 16.95
N ASP A 152 4.82 -24.77 16.32
CA ASP A 152 4.84 -25.35 14.97
C ASP A 152 4.60 -24.29 13.88
N ILE A 153 4.05 -23.12 14.26
CA ILE A 153 3.71 -22.04 13.33
C ILE A 153 4.99 -21.63 12.58
N GLY A 154 6.04 -21.21 13.29
CA GLY A 154 7.26 -20.63 12.71
C GLY A 154 8.11 -21.52 11.79
N SER A 155 7.99 -22.84 11.90
CA SER A 155 8.85 -23.80 11.17
C SER A 155 8.17 -24.48 9.97
N VAL A 156 6.83 -24.59 9.98
CA VAL A 156 6.10 -25.40 8.99
C VAL A 156 5.52 -24.57 7.85
N ASP A 157 5.07 -23.33 8.09
CA ASP A 157 4.48 -22.48 7.05
C ASP A 157 4.67 -20.97 7.34
N PRO A 158 5.73 -20.34 6.79
CA PRO A 158 6.01 -18.92 6.96
C PRO A 158 4.85 -17.99 6.55
N ALA A 159 4.08 -18.35 5.51
CA ALA A 159 2.97 -17.52 5.03
C ALA A 159 1.83 -17.53 6.04
N TRP A 160 1.53 -18.70 6.61
CA TRP A 160 0.56 -18.83 7.69
C TRP A 160 0.99 -18.08 8.95
N CYS A 161 2.28 -18.13 9.34
CA CYS A 161 2.79 -17.36 10.47
C CYS A 161 2.48 -15.87 10.32
N ALA A 162 2.83 -15.33 9.15
CA ALA A 162 2.66 -13.93 8.86
C ALA A 162 1.17 -13.56 8.92
N LEU A 163 0.33 -14.32 8.20
CA LEU A 163 -1.11 -14.10 8.19
C LEU A 163 -1.71 -14.15 9.61
N TYR A 164 -1.34 -15.16 10.39
CA TYR A 164 -1.83 -15.34 11.76
C TYR A 164 -1.47 -14.16 12.66
N HIS A 165 -0.21 -13.74 12.66
CA HIS A 165 0.23 -12.61 13.49
C HIS A 165 -0.31 -11.27 12.97
N ALA A 166 -0.42 -11.07 11.66
CA ALA A 166 -1.05 -9.85 11.12
C ALA A 166 -2.52 -9.74 11.55
N VAL A 167 -3.27 -10.85 11.53
CA VAL A 167 -4.66 -10.90 12.01
C VAL A 167 -4.75 -10.63 13.52
N LEU A 168 -3.85 -11.21 14.33
CA LEU A 168 -3.80 -10.91 15.77
C LEU A 168 -3.46 -9.44 16.03
N GLY A 169 -2.50 -8.87 15.30
CA GLY A 169 -2.12 -7.47 15.39
C GLY A 169 -3.31 -6.55 15.07
N LEU A 170 -3.98 -6.80 13.94
CA LEU A 170 -5.21 -6.10 13.56
C LEU A 170 -6.29 -6.23 14.63
N GLY A 171 -6.57 -7.44 15.10
CA GLY A 171 -7.57 -7.69 16.13
C GLY A 171 -7.31 -6.95 17.43
N SER A 172 -6.03 -6.89 17.84
CA SER A 172 -5.63 -6.20 19.07
C SER A 172 -5.79 -4.67 19.00
N LEU A 173 -5.80 -4.06 17.80
CA LEU A 173 -6.10 -2.63 17.63
C LEU A 173 -7.55 -2.29 18.02
N TYR A 174 -8.45 -3.23 17.76
CA TYR A 174 -9.90 -3.04 17.94
C TYR A 174 -10.44 -3.76 19.19
N HIS A 175 -9.55 -4.26 20.05
CA HIS A 175 -9.90 -4.89 21.32
C HIS A 175 -9.64 -3.93 22.49
N GLU A 176 -10.62 -3.75 23.38
CA GLU A 176 -10.51 -2.99 24.65
C GLU A 176 -9.79 -1.61 24.55
N CYS A 177 -10.06 -0.82 23.52
CA CYS A 177 -9.40 0.46 23.26
C CYS A 177 -7.89 0.32 22.98
N GLY A 178 -7.53 -0.54 22.03
CA GLY A 178 -6.16 -0.70 21.53
C GLY A 178 -5.48 0.62 21.17
N SER A 179 -4.16 0.65 21.29
CA SER A 179 -3.35 1.83 21.00
C SER A 179 -3.08 1.96 19.49
N PHE A 180 -3.55 3.05 18.89
CA PHE A 180 -3.21 3.46 17.52
C PHE A 180 -1.93 4.30 17.44
N ASN A 181 -1.09 4.28 18.48
CA ASN A 181 0.22 4.91 18.43
C ASN A 181 1.17 4.08 17.54
N ALA A 182 1.58 4.66 16.42
CA ALA A 182 2.51 4.01 15.49
C ALA A 182 3.78 3.54 16.22
N PHE A 183 4.32 2.40 15.79
CA PHE A 183 5.55 1.80 16.32
C PHE A 183 5.56 1.43 17.81
N SER A 184 4.41 1.40 18.49
CA SER A 184 4.34 1.07 19.91
C SER A 184 3.09 0.27 20.27
N GLY A 185 3.16 -0.45 21.38
CA GLY A 185 2.06 -1.24 21.91
C GLY A 185 1.92 -2.63 21.31
N THR A 186 1.00 -3.39 21.89
CA THR A 186 0.80 -4.82 21.60
C THR A 186 0.55 -5.10 20.13
N ALA A 187 -0.24 -4.28 19.45
CA ALA A 187 -0.53 -4.44 18.02
C ALA A 187 0.73 -4.39 17.17
N TRP A 188 1.60 -3.40 17.41
CA TRP A 188 2.87 -3.26 16.71
C TRP A 188 3.80 -4.43 17.03
N ASP A 189 3.93 -4.81 18.29
CA ASP A 189 4.79 -5.94 18.70
C ASP A 189 4.38 -7.25 18.02
N ILE A 190 3.08 -7.55 17.97
CA ILE A 190 2.55 -8.70 17.25
C ILE A 190 2.83 -8.56 15.75
N PHE A 191 2.55 -7.39 15.16
CA PHE A 191 2.74 -7.15 13.73
C PHE A 191 4.21 -7.28 13.31
N ARG A 192 5.16 -6.91 14.15
CA ARG A 192 6.59 -7.11 13.90
C ARG A 192 6.95 -8.57 13.71
N VAL A 193 6.24 -9.50 14.38
CA VAL A 193 6.40 -10.94 14.14
C VAL A 193 5.98 -11.29 12.71
N SER A 194 4.84 -10.77 12.25
CA SER A 194 4.42 -10.93 10.84
C SER A 194 5.45 -10.33 9.88
N LEU A 195 5.93 -9.12 10.18
CA LEU A 195 6.88 -8.40 9.34
C LEU A 195 8.23 -9.14 9.22
N ALA A 196 8.65 -9.88 10.24
CA ALA A 196 9.86 -10.71 10.18
C ALA A 196 9.77 -11.81 9.10
N PHE A 197 8.57 -12.25 8.71
CA PHE A 197 8.37 -13.21 7.63
C PHE A 197 8.24 -12.57 6.24
N PHE A 198 8.18 -11.24 6.14
CA PHE A 198 8.00 -10.52 4.87
C PHE A 198 9.02 -10.92 3.79
N PRO A 199 10.35 -11.00 4.05
CA PRO A 199 11.30 -11.43 3.02
C PRO A 199 11.00 -12.85 2.52
N ARG A 200 10.61 -13.76 3.42
CA ARG A 200 10.28 -15.15 3.04
C ARG A 200 9.00 -15.23 2.22
N ILE A 201 8.04 -14.35 2.47
CA ILE A 201 6.81 -14.21 1.67
C ILE A 201 7.14 -13.68 0.26
N VAL A 202 7.92 -12.61 0.18
CA VAL A 202 8.22 -11.91 -1.08
C VAL A 202 9.09 -12.75 -2.01
N PHE A 203 10.07 -13.47 -1.47
CA PHE A 203 11.01 -14.31 -2.24
C PHE A 203 10.62 -15.79 -2.28
N GLY A 204 9.57 -16.19 -1.57
CA GLY A 204 9.14 -17.59 -1.45
C GLY A 204 8.14 -18.02 -2.53
N GLN A 205 7.59 -19.22 -2.35
CA GLN A 205 6.51 -19.70 -3.21
C GLN A 205 5.22 -18.92 -2.95
N ILE A 206 4.60 -18.43 -4.03
CA ILE A 206 3.34 -17.70 -3.95
C ILE A 206 2.19 -18.70 -3.97
N ASN A 207 1.44 -18.75 -2.87
CA ASN A 207 0.17 -19.47 -2.74
C ASN A 207 -0.91 -18.52 -2.20
N LEU A 208 -2.16 -18.99 -2.06
CA LEU A 208 -3.26 -18.15 -1.57
C LEU A 208 -2.97 -17.57 -0.17
N VAL A 209 -2.37 -18.35 0.72
CA VAL A 209 -2.01 -17.90 2.08
C VAL A 209 -0.96 -16.79 2.02
N THR A 210 -0.01 -16.86 1.09
CA THR A 210 0.97 -15.78 0.82
C THR A 210 0.27 -14.48 0.42
N VAL A 211 -0.71 -14.56 -0.48
CA VAL A 211 -1.50 -13.40 -0.92
C VAL A 211 -2.34 -12.84 0.23
N GLN A 212 -3.00 -13.70 1.01
CA GLN A 212 -3.79 -13.31 2.17
C GLN A 212 -2.93 -12.69 3.27
N ALA A 213 -1.72 -13.21 3.53
CA ALA A 213 -0.78 -12.63 4.47
C ALA A 213 -0.40 -11.20 4.07
N MET A 214 -0.08 -11.00 2.78
CA MET A 214 0.21 -9.67 2.24
C MET A 214 -0.98 -8.72 2.33
N ALA A 215 -2.21 -9.20 2.10
CA ALA A 215 -3.42 -8.40 2.29
C ALA A 215 -3.56 -7.95 3.76
N ALA A 216 -3.41 -8.87 4.71
CA ALA A 216 -3.47 -8.56 6.14
C ALA A 216 -2.41 -7.52 6.55
N MET A 217 -1.18 -7.67 6.03
CA MET A 217 -0.10 -6.74 6.32
C MET A 217 -0.32 -5.35 5.71
N ALA A 218 -0.87 -5.30 4.48
CA ALA A 218 -1.25 -4.03 3.84
C ALA A 218 -2.37 -3.33 4.63
N ILE A 219 -3.39 -4.06 5.09
CA ILE A 219 -4.47 -3.49 5.93
C ILE A 219 -3.91 -2.93 7.24
N PHE A 220 -3.00 -3.66 7.89
CA PHE A 220 -2.36 -3.17 9.11
C PHE A 220 -1.61 -1.85 8.85
N SER A 221 -0.93 -1.76 7.70
CA SER A 221 -0.14 -0.57 7.34
C SER A 221 -0.96 0.69 7.10
N VAL A 222 -2.21 0.56 6.63
CA VAL A 222 -3.12 1.70 6.43
C VAL A 222 -3.90 2.08 7.69
N THR A 223 -3.82 1.26 8.75
CA THR A 223 -4.57 1.53 10.01
C THR A 223 -3.91 2.62 10.85
N TYR A 224 -2.63 2.91 10.60
CA TYR A 224 -1.89 3.99 11.25
C TYR A 224 -1.63 5.12 10.27
N GLU A 225 -1.76 6.36 10.72
CA GLU A 225 -1.37 7.51 9.90
C GLU A 225 0.13 7.48 9.59
N ALA A 226 0.47 7.52 8.30
CA ALA A 226 1.82 7.70 7.78
C ALA A 226 2.87 6.66 8.22
N LEU A 227 2.49 5.38 8.30
CA LEU A 227 3.49 4.31 8.41
C LEU A 227 4.42 4.32 7.18
N PRO A 228 5.74 4.50 7.32
CA PRO A 228 6.69 4.53 6.21
C PRO A 228 6.72 3.26 5.33
N ILE A 229 6.14 2.16 5.83
CA ILE A 229 6.07 0.86 5.14
C ILE A 229 4.79 0.66 4.32
N GLU A 230 3.79 1.54 4.47
CA GLU A 230 2.49 1.42 3.79
C GLU A 230 2.66 1.21 2.30
N GLY A 231 3.40 2.10 1.64
CA GLY A 231 3.64 2.02 0.20
C GLY A 231 4.36 0.74 -0.23
N VAL A 232 5.27 0.21 0.60
CA VAL A 232 5.98 -1.04 0.29
C VAL A 232 5.03 -2.23 0.39
N LEU A 233 4.25 -2.32 1.48
CA LEU A 233 3.35 -3.44 1.72
C LEU A 233 2.20 -3.48 0.71
N ILE A 234 1.60 -2.33 0.40
CA ILE A 234 0.55 -2.23 -0.62
C ILE A 234 1.11 -2.59 -2.01
N SER A 235 2.26 -2.04 -2.39
CA SER A 235 2.87 -2.32 -3.70
C SER A 235 3.24 -3.79 -3.86
N GLU A 236 3.83 -4.40 -2.84
CA GLU A 236 4.18 -5.82 -2.87
C GLU A 236 2.95 -6.73 -2.84
N ALA A 237 1.90 -6.37 -2.09
CA ALA A 237 0.63 -7.10 -2.14
C ALA A 237 0.04 -7.06 -3.56
N ALA A 238 0.05 -5.90 -4.22
CA ALA A 238 -0.43 -5.73 -5.58
C ALA A 238 0.40 -6.52 -6.61
N ARG A 239 1.73 -6.54 -6.46
CA ARG A 239 2.62 -7.34 -7.31
C ARG A 239 2.36 -8.84 -7.14
N ILE A 240 2.26 -9.32 -5.90
CA ILE A 240 2.06 -10.74 -5.56
C ILE A 240 0.69 -11.22 -6.04
N VAL A 241 -0.38 -10.45 -5.81
CA VAL A 241 -1.72 -10.84 -6.25
C VAL A 241 -1.83 -10.86 -7.78
N SER A 242 -1.21 -9.90 -8.47
CA SER A 242 -1.19 -9.86 -9.94
C SER A 242 -0.47 -11.07 -10.53
N HIS A 243 0.70 -11.41 -9.96
CA HIS A 243 1.42 -12.62 -10.36
C HIS A 243 0.59 -13.88 -10.13
N PHE A 244 -0.08 -13.99 -8.97
CA PHE A 244 -0.95 -15.13 -8.69
C PHE A 244 -2.14 -15.19 -9.65
N GLN A 245 -2.74 -14.05 -10.00
CA GLN A 245 -3.83 -14.00 -10.96
C GLN A 245 -3.44 -14.59 -12.31
N ILE A 246 -2.27 -14.18 -12.83
CA ILE A 246 -1.75 -14.63 -14.12
C ILE A 246 -1.41 -16.13 -14.08
N THR A 247 -0.68 -16.56 -13.06
CA THR A 247 -0.21 -17.95 -12.94
C THR A 247 -1.33 -18.93 -12.56
N LYS A 248 -2.39 -18.47 -11.91
CA LYS A 248 -3.53 -19.28 -11.42
C LYS A 248 -4.88 -18.75 -11.94
N ALA A 249 -4.96 -18.44 -13.22
CA ALA A 249 -6.15 -17.85 -13.86
C ALA A 249 -7.47 -18.61 -13.58
N GLU A 250 -7.44 -19.93 -13.47
CA GLU A 250 -8.64 -20.72 -13.14
C GLU A 250 -9.07 -20.55 -11.68
N ALA A 251 -8.13 -20.38 -10.75
CA ALA A 251 -8.43 -20.04 -9.37
C ALA A 251 -9.08 -18.65 -9.27
N CYS A 252 -8.70 -17.70 -10.12
CA CYS A 252 -9.35 -16.38 -10.17
C CYS A 252 -10.84 -16.46 -10.46
N LYS A 253 -11.26 -17.41 -11.31
CA LYS A 253 -12.66 -17.54 -11.72
C LYS A 253 -13.50 -18.33 -10.72
N THR A 254 -12.90 -19.27 -10.00
CA THR A 254 -13.62 -20.28 -9.21
C THR A 254 -13.44 -20.15 -7.70
N ASN A 255 -12.30 -19.65 -7.24
CA ASN A 255 -11.99 -19.56 -5.82
C ASN A 255 -12.47 -18.21 -5.25
N GLN A 256 -13.56 -18.25 -4.48
CA GLN A 256 -14.14 -17.06 -3.86
C GLN A 256 -13.22 -16.38 -2.84
N GLU A 257 -12.41 -17.13 -2.08
CA GLU A 257 -11.46 -16.52 -1.14
C GLU A 257 -10.38 -15.73 -1.86
N PHE A 258 -9.86 -16.28 -2.97
CA PHE A 258 -8.92 -15.55 -3.82
C PHE A 258 -9.59 -14.30 -4.41
N GLN A 259 -10.81 -14.41 -4.94
CA GLN A 259 -11.54 -13.26 -5.49
C GLN A 259 -11.69 -12.14 -4.45
N ARG A 260 -12.10 -12.48 -3.22
CA ARG A 260 -12.22 -11.50 -2.14
C ARG A 260 -10.87 -10.87 -1.80
N THR A 261 -9.82 -11.68 -1.70
CA THR A 261 -8.46 -11.21 -1.43
C THR A 261 -7.96 -10.26 -2.52
N PHE A 262 -8.20 -10.60 -3.78
CA PHE A 262 -7.85 -9.76 -4.93
C PHE A 262 -8.50 -8.38 -4.84
N TRP A 263 -9.82 -8.34 -4.65
CA TRP A 263 -10.54 -7.07 -4.63
C TRP A 263 -10.25 -6.22 -3.40
N VAL A 264 -9.90 -6.82 -2.26
CA VAL A 264 -9.39 -6.09 -1.10
C VAL A 264 -8.04 -5.44 -1.41
N ILE A 265 -7.08 -6.19 -1.96
CA ILE A 265 -5.75 -5.64 -2.31
C ILE A 265 -5.89 -4.55 -3.38
N TYR A 266 -6.66 -4.80 -4.44
CA TYR A 266 -6.86 -3.82 -5.51
C TYR A 266 -7.52 -2.53 -5.01
N SER A 267 -8.44 -2.63 -4.03
CA SER A 267 -9.07 -1.45 -3.42
C SER A 267 -8.07 -0.61 -2.64
N LEU A 268 -7.22 -1.25 -1.81
CA LEU A 268 -6.17 -0.56 -1.06
C LEU A 268 -5.15 0.09 -2.00
N GLU A 269 -4.74 -0.63 -3.04
CA GLU A 269 -3.76 -0.13 -4.00
C GLU A 269 -4.29 1.02 -4.85
N SER A 270 -5.52 0.94 -5.35
CA SER A 270 -6.12 2.01 -6.14
C SER A 270 -6.27 3.30 -5.34
N GLU A 271 -6.67 3.18 -4.06
CA GLU A 271 -6.78 4.30 -3.13
C GLU A 271 -5.40 4.92 -2.84
N TYR A 272 -4.40 4.08 -2.54
CA TYR A 272 -3.02 4.50 -2.35
C TYR A 272 -2.44 5.21 -3.58
N CYS A 273 -2.64 4.65 -4.78
CA CYS A 273 -2.16 5.21 -6.03
C CYS A 273 -2.82 6.53 -6.36
N LEU A 274 -4.13 6.69 -6.10
CA LEU A 274 -4.80 7.98 -6.27
C LEU A 274 -4.27 9.02 -5.28
N ASN A 275 -4.14 8.66 -3.99
CA ASN A 275 -3.69 9.56 -2.93
C ASN A 275 -2.23 10.02 -3.06
N THR A 276 -1.39 9.17 -3.66
CA THR A 276 0.03 9.44 -3.91
C THR A 276 0.35 9.80 -5.35
N GLY A 277 -0.68 9.79 -6.22
CA GLY A 277 -0.62 9.92 -7.69
C GLY A 277 0.46 9.06 -8.35
N ARG A 278 0.67 7.87 -7.81
CA ARG A 278 1.47 6.82 -8.42
C ARG A 278 0.62 6.06 -9.43
N SER A 279 1.27 5.56 -10.48
CA SER A 279 0.59 4.64 -11.40
C SER A 279 0.28 3.33 -10.69
N SER A 280 -0.87 2.74 -11.01
CA SER A 280 -1.22 1.42 -10.49
C SER A 280 -0.31 0.34 -11.04
N ILE A 281 0.03 -0.63 -10.18
CA ILE A 281 0.73 -1.89 -10.50
C ILE A 281 -0.22 -2.87 -11.18
N ILE A 282 -1.53 -2.72 -10.98
CA ILE A 282 -2.58 -3.54 -11.56
C ILE A 282 -3.41 -2.68 -12.53
N PRO A 283 -3.00 -2.57 -13.81
CA PRO A 283 -3.76 -1.81 -14.78
C PRO A 283 -5.20 -2.31 -14.86
N SER A 284 -6.17 -1.39 -14.96
CA SER A 284 -7.60 -1.75 -14.98
C SER A 284 -7.98 -2.72 -16.11
N HIS A 285 -7.27 -2.69 -17.24
CA HIS A 285 -7.47 -3.60 -18.36
C HIS A 285 -6.89 -5.01 -18.17
N ASP A 286 -6.02 -5.20 -17.17
CA ASP A 286 -5.41 -6.50 -16.84
C ASP A 286 -6.17 -7.25 -15.73
N ILE A 287 -7.29 -6.69 -15.25
CA ILE A 287 -8.12 -7.32 -14.22
C ILE A 287 -9.01 -8.39 -14.87
N SER A 288 -8.75 -9.65 -14.56
CA SER A 288 -9.55 -10.79 -15.00
C SER A 288 -10.39 -11.42 -13.88
N CYS A 289 -10.13 -11.01 -12.63
CA CYS A 289 -10.82 -11.52 -11.45
C CYS A 289 -12.24 -10.93 -11.35
N PRO A 290 -13.32 -11.74 -11.37
CA PRO A 290 -14.68 -11.22 -11.21
C PRO A 290 -14.89 -10.71 -9.78
N ILE A 291 -15.79 -9.73 -9.61
CA ILE A 291 -16.18 -9.24 -8.28
C ILE A 291 -17.07 -10.30 -7.61
N PRO A 292 -16.67 -10.86 -6.45
CA PRO A 292 -17.45 -11.89 -5.80
C PRO A 292 -18.70 -11.30 -5.16
N GLN A 293 -19.77 -12.10 -5.10
CA GLN A 293 -20.89 -11.82 -4.22
C GLN A 293 -20.47 -12.14 -2.79
N THR A 294 -20.45 -11.14 -1.93
CA THR A 294 -20.11 -11.30 -0.52
C THR A 294 -21.36 -11.08 0.30
N ASN A 295 -21.83 -12.14 0.94
CA ASN A 295 -22.94 -12.06 1.90
C ASN A 295 -22.33 -11.97 3.29
N LEU A 296 -22.30 -10.76 3.86
CA LEU A 296 -21.86 -10.55 5.23
C LEU A 296 -23.10 -10.56 6.14
N PRO A 297 -23.13 -11.36 7.22
CA PRO A 297 -24.33 -11.53 8.06
C PRO A 297 -24.88 -10.21 8.63
N PHE A 298 -24.01 -9.25 8.94
CA PHE A 298 -24.35 -7.95 9.54
C PHE A 298 -24.61 -6.85 8.48
N LEU A 299 -24.39 -7.12 7.18
CA LEU A 299 -24.72 -6.22 6.06
C LEU A 299 -25.72 -6.89 5.12
N SER A 300 -26.81 -7.41 5.68
CA SER A 300 -27.86 -8.06 4.89
C SER A 300 -28.37 -7.11 3.79
N GLY A 301 -28.19 -7.48 2.54
CA GLY A 301 -28.65 -6.71 1.37
C GLY A 301 -27.66 -5.68 0.83
N PHE A 302 -26.48 -5.49 1.44
CA PHE A 302 -25.44 -4.60 0.90
C PHE A 302 -24.08 -5.29 0.77
N ASN A 303 -23.60 -5.44 -0.46
CA ASN A 303 -22.28 -6.01 -0.74
C ASN A 303 -21.21 -4.91 -0.65
N TRP A 304 -20.64 -4.73 0.55
CA TRP A 304 -19.58 -3.75 0.81
C TRP A 304 -18.37 -3.91 -0.11
N LEU A 305 -17.91 -5.15 -0.32
CA LEU A 305 -16.76 -5.41 -1.19
C LEU A 305 -17.03 -5.00 -2.64
N GLN A 306 -18.23 -5.25 -3.16
CA GLN A 306 -18.62 -4.78 -4.48
C GLN A 306 -18.64 -3.25 -4.56
N CYS A 307 -19.07 -2.58 -3.49
CA CYS A 307 -19.03 -1.13 -3.41
C CYS A 307 -17.59 -0.59 -3.45
N LYS A 308 -16.68 -1.14 -2.62
CA LYS A 308 -15.26 -0.79 -2.61
C LYS A 308 -14.57 -1.13 -3.94
N ALA A 309 -14.89 -2.26 -4.56
CA ALA A 309 -14.37 -2.64 -5.87
C ALA A 309 -14.74 -1.62 -6.95
N LYS A 310 -16.00 -1.18 -7.01
CA LYS A 310 -16.43 -0.12 -7.94
C LYS A 310 -15.70 1.18 -7.67
N HIS A 311 -15.57 1.58 -6.40
CA HIS A 311 -14.79 2.77 -6.03
C HIS A 311 -13.34 2.68 -6.51
N ALA A 312 -12.69 1.54 -6.32
CA ALA A 312 -11.31 1.31 -6.73
C ALA A 312 -11.13 1.45 -8.25
N GLN A 313 -12.06 0.88 -9.03
CA GLN A 313 -12.06 1.03 -10.48
C GLN A 313 -12.21 2.50 -10.89
N MET A 314 -13.15 3.22 -10.27
CA MET A 314 -13.33 4.65 -10.52
C MET A 314 -12.09 5.47 -10.14
N ALA A 315 -11.45 5.17 -9.00
CA ALA A 315 -10.20 5.80 -8.58
C ALA A 315 -9.08 5.59 -9.61
N SER A 316 -8.95 4.37 -10.15
CA SER A 316 -8.01 4.05 -11.22
C SER A 316 -8.31 4.83 -12.50
N ASP A 317 -9.58 4.92 -12.91
CA ASP A 317 -9.99 5.66 -14.11
C ASP A 317 -9.78 7.18 -13.94
N ILE A 318 -10.06 7.72 -12.75
CA ILE A 318 -9.80 9.11 -12.38
C ILE A 318 -8.30 9.40 -12.46
N TYR A 319 -7.46 8.51 -11.92
CA TYR A 319 -6.01 8.62 -12.04
C TYR A 319 -5.58 8.72 -13.50
N GLN A 320 -6.06 7.80 -14.36
CA GLN A 320 -5.69 7.78 -15.77
C GLN A 320 -6.11 9.06 -16.51
N ARG A 321 -7.31 9.57 -16.22
CA ARG A 321 -7.93 10.72 -16.91
C ARG A 321 -7.44 12.09 -16.42
N LEU A 322 -7.02 12.20 -15.16
CA LEU A 322 -6.65 13.49 -14.55
C LEU A 322 -5.17 13.59 -14.15
N PHE A 323 -4.55 12.49 -13.73
CA PHE A 323 -3.26 12.51 -13.02
C PHE A 323 -2.12 11.81 -13.78
N SER A 324 -2.43 10.98 -14.77
CA SER A 324 -1.41 10.36 -15.62
C SER A 324 -0.55 11.41 -16.34
N VAL A 325 0.68 11.04 -16.73
CA VAL A 325 1.57 11.93 -17.50
C VAL A 325 0.87 12.42 -18.78
N LYS A 326 0.11 11.55 -19.45
CA LYS A 326 -0.67 11.88 -20.64
C LYS A 326 -1.84 12.82 -20.33
N ALA A 327 -2.54 12.61 -19.21
CA ALA A 327 -3.61 13.52 -18.79
C ALA A 327 -3.07 14.91 -18.46
N ARG A 328 -1.91 14.99 -17.79
CA ARG A 328 -1.28 16.27 -17.44
C ARG A 328 -0.78 17.06 -18.66
N SER A 329 -0.41 16.38 -19.75
CA SER A 329 -0.05 17.07 -21.00
C SER A 329 -1.25 17.53 -21.84
N SER A 330 -2.48 17.19 -21.43
CA SER A 330 -3.70 17.62 -22.13
C SER A 330 -4.02 19.09 -21.89
N SER A 331 -4.80 19.71 -22.78
CA SER A 331 -5.20 21.12 -22.64
C SER A 331 -6.00 21.37 -21.35
N GLN A 332 -5.91 22.57 -20.80
CA GLN A 332 -6.62 22.94 -19.56
C GLN A 332 -8.14 22.74 -19.69
N ALA A 333 -8.73 23.10 -20.83
CA ALA A 333 -10.16 22.90 -21.10
C ALA A 333 -10.55 21.42 -21.09
N LEU A 334 -9.70 20.54 -21.66
CA LEU A 334 -9.96 19.09 -21.64
C LEU A 334 -9.87 18.55 -20.20
N ARG A 335 -8.86 18.96 -19.42
CA ARG A 335 -8.73 18.53 -18.01
C ARG A 335 -9.92 18.96 -17.17
N GLN A 336 -10.43 20.19 -17.34
CA GLN A 336 -11.62 20.67 -16.63
C GLN A 336 -12.88 19.88 -16.98
N ARG A 337 -13.04 19.53 -18.27
CA ARG A 337 -14.13 18.68 -18.74
C ARG A 337 -14.06 17.28 -18.12
N GLU A 338 -12.88 16.66 -18.16
CA GLU A 338 -12.67 15.34 -17.56
C GLU A 338 -12.91 15.36 -16.05
N ALA A 339 -12.47 16.41 -15.34
CA ALA A 339 -12.70 16.56 -13.91
C ALA A 339 -14.19 16.66 -13.57
N SER A 340 -14.95 17.44 -14.35
CA SER A 340 -16.41 17.56 -14.17
C SER A 340 -17.10 16.22 -14.40
N ARG A 341 -16.71 15.48 -15.44
CA ARG A 341 -17.26 14.17 -15.73
C ARG A 341 -16.92 13.14 -14.64
N CYS A 342 -15.69 13.12 -14.14
CA CYS A 342 -15.31 12.26 -13.02
C CYS A 342 -16.14 12.54 -11.76
N LEU A 343 -16.42 13.83 -11.49
CA LEU A 343 -17.26 14.23 -10.35
C LEU A 343 -18.71 13.74 -10.51
N GLU A 344 -19.29 13.89 -11.70
CA GLU A 344 -20.64 13.38 -12.01
C GLU A 344 -20.73 11.86 -11.83
N GLU A 345 -19.73 11.12 -12.33
CA GLU A 345 -19.65 9.66 -12.19
C GLU A 345 -19.54 9.24 -10.71
N LEU A 346 -18.69 9.93 -9.93
CA LEU A 346 -18.55 9.71 -8.47
C LEU A 346 -19.83 10.01 -7.70
N GLU A 347 -20.51 11.12 -7.99
CA GLU A 347 -21.78 11.47 -7.35
C GLU A 347 -22.88 10.47 -7.68
N ALA A 348 -22.98 10.04 -8.95
CA ALA A 348 -23.93 9.01 -9.36
C ALA A 348 -23.69 7.69 -8.61
N TRP A 349 -22.43 7.29 -8.48
CA TRP A 349 -22.06 6.12 -7.68
C TRP A 349 -22.40 6.30 -6.20
N ARG A 350 -22.06 7.44 -5.59
CA ARG A 350 -22.37 7.75 -4.17
C ARG A 350 -23.87 7.69 -3.89
N LEU A 351 -24.69 8.20 -4.81
CA LEU A 351 -26.15 8.15 -4.69
C LEU A 351 -26.71 6.73 -4.81
N SER A 352 -26.02 5.84 -5.54
CA SER A 352 -26.38 4.41 -5.66
C SER A 352 -26.12 3.61 -4.37
N VAL A 353 -25.29 4.12 -3.47
CA VAL A 353 -25.05 3.53 -2.15
C VAL A 353 -26.22 3.86 -1.21
N PRO A 354 -26.72 2.89 -0.41
CA PRO A 354 -27.71 3.16 0.63
C PRO A 354 -27.26 4.26 1.59
N GLU A 355 -28.20 5.10 2.02
CA GLU A 355 -27.90 6.31 2.80
C GLU A 355 -27.13 6.02 4.10
N SER A 356 -27.43 4.91 4.77
CA SER A 356 -26.73 4.46 5.99
C SER A 356 -25.23 4.24 5.80
N PHE A 357 -24.77 3.98 4.57
CA PHE A 357 -23.37 3.70 4.27
C PHE A 357 -22.66 4.85 3.53
N ARG A 358 -23.36 5.91 3.13
CA ARG A 358 -22.74 7.02 2.36
C ARG A 358 -21.65 7.75 3.14
N TYR A 359 -21.81 7.90 4.45
CA TYR A 359 -20.83 8.54 5.32
C TYR A 359 -19.58 7.68 5.59
N ALA A 360 -19.66 6.37 5.36
CA ALA A 360 -18.52 5.45 5.57
C ALA A 360 -17.62 5.32 4.33
N ILE A 361 -17.99 6.00 3.23
CA ILE A 361 -17.37 5.86 1.91
C ILE A 361 -16.69 7.17 1.45
N LEU A 362 -17.08 8.30 2.04
CA LEU A 362 -16.39 9.60 1.94
C LEU A 362 -15.30 9.66 3.02
#